data_AF-A0A915D4R8-F1
#
_entry.id   AF-A0A915D4R8-F1
#
_cell.length_a   1.000
_cell.length_b   1.000
_cell.length_c   1.000
_cell.angle_alpha   90.00
_cell.angle_beta   90.00
_cell.angle_gamma   90.00
#
_symmetry.space_group_name_H-M   'P 1'
#
loop_
_entity.id
_entity.type
_entity.pdbx_description
1 polymer ?
#
loop_
_entity_poly.entity_id
_entity_poly.type
_entity_poly.pdbx_seq_one_letter_code
_entity_poly.pdbx_strand_id
1 'polypeptide(L)'
;MLDAKQEFTAMLKKNDSFSYSNVQGSCTTPPGYLYTIQNTMNSTAVPQEQTSNVVHNNPQLPYASAIPGGVFPGRAIVIKGMVQSKSTTKDSRFAIDLCCGQLVEGNHRDNKALHLNPRFNYGGSWFSKSDNDIVVNSLVNNSWGAEQRCPNVLAMSKPFSIRILVLRDYFKIAVNGKQLCDYIHRLPLEDITFIYINGCCIHLDLVEFQGTEPPTSSTPSGSLSDDKMESFDICKPKTPFIFKLPRVDSFLCGRHTVSNFYCNERSGLHVVSF
;
A
#
# COMPACT_ATOMS: atom_id res chain seq x y z
N MET A 1 49.04 18.74 6.69
CA MET A 1 47.59 18.44 6.81
C MET A 1 46.95 18.57 5.42
N LEU A 2 47.13 17.74 4.38
CA LEU A 2 47.42 16.31 4.18
C LEU A 2 46.76 15.36 5.19
N ASP A 3 46.04 14.35 4.67
CA ASP A 3 45.33 13.26 5.36
C ASP A 3 43.85 13.42 5.75
N ALA A 4 42.97 13.61 4.76
CA ALA A 4 41.60 13.07 4.88
C ALA A 4 40.88 12.90 3.53
N LYS A 5 41.30 13.63 2.48
CA LYS A 5 40.68 13.54 1.14
C LYS A 5 41.32 12.50 0.21
N GLN A 6 42.43 11.87 0.61
CA GLN A 6 43.11 10.85 -0.20
C GLN A 6 42.74 9.41 0.18
N GLU A 7 42.22 9.17 1.39
CA GLU A 7 41.82 7.83 1.83
C GLU A 7 40.41 7.42 1.37
N PHE A 8 39.51 8.37 1.10
CA PHE A 8 38.14 8.03 0.66
C PHE A 8 38.06 7.61 -0.82
N THR A 9 39.01 8.06 -1.65
CA THR A 9 39.12 7.64 -3.07
C THR A 9 39.87 6.32 -3.23
N ALA A 10 40.59 5.86 -2.21
CA ALA A 10 41.29 4.57 -2.22
C ALA A 10 40.39 3.38 -1.78
N MET A 11 39.32 3.63 -1.03
CA MET A 11 38.36 2.58 -0.62
C MET A 11 37.24 2.28 -1.66
N LEU A 12 37.02 3.17 -2.64
CA LEU A 12 35.99 2.97 -3.68
C LEU A 12 36.54 2.38 -5.00
N LYS A 13 37.81 1.96 -5.05
CA LYS A 13 38.43 1.30 -6.22
C LYS A 13 38.86 -0.15 -5.99
N LYS A 14 38.49 -0.77 -4.86
CA LYS A 14 38.99 -2.12 -4.51
C LYS A 14 37.99 -3.27 -4.62
N ASN A 15 36.78 -3.06 -5.15
CA ASN A 15 35.80 -4.14 -5.32
C ASN A 15 35.31 -4.41 -6.74
N ASP A 16 35.88 -3.77 -7.76
CA ASP A 16 35.65 -4.12 -9.16
C ASP A 16 36.94 -4.57 -9.82
N SER A 17 37.26 -5.87 -9.73
CA SER A 17 38.04 -6.64 -10.70
C SER A 17 38.43 -8.01 -10.14
N PHE A 18 37.56 -9.01 -10.30
CA PHE A 18 38.03 -10.39 -10.43
C PHE A 18 37.99 -10.76 -11.90
N SER A 19 39.04 -10.37 -12.62
CA SER A 19 39.34 -10.88 -13.96
C SER A 19 40.12 -12.19 -13.81
N TYR A 20 39.51 -13.31 -14.17
CA TYR A 20 40.27 -14.55 -14.37
C TYR A 20 40.94 -14.50 -15.73
N SER A 21 42.27 -14.38 -15.70
CA SER A 21 43.16 -14.54 -16.85
C SER A 21 43.21 -16.00 -17.29
N ASN A 22 42.93 -16.26 -18.58
CA ASN A 22 43.24 -17.52 -19.23
C ASN A 22 44.77 -17.70 -19.27
N VAL A 23 45.28 -18.64 -18.50
CA VAL A 23 46.66 -19.13 -18.67
C VAL A 23 46.60 -20.26 -19.70
N GLN A 24 47.06 -19.97 -20.92
CA GLN A 24 47.40 -21.00 -21.89
C GLN A 24 48.75 -21.61 -21.49
N GLY A 25 48.70 -22.82 -20.92
CA GLY A 25 49.85 -23.69 -20.72
C GLY A 25 49.69 -24.93 -21.58
N SER A 26 50.53 -25.07 -22.60
CA SER A 26 50.63 -26.24 -23.47
C SER A 26 51.42 -27.36 -22.77
N CYS A 27 50.87 -28.58 -22.74
CA CYS A 27 51.64 -29.82 -22.56
C CYS A 27 51.08 -30.91 -23.48
N THR A 28 52.00 -31.65 -24.08
CA THR A 28 51.85 -32.51 -25.27
C THR A 28 51.55 -33.99 -24.95
N THR A 29 50.57 -34.55 -25.69
CA THR A 29 50.33 -35.96 -26.17
C THR A 29 50.18 -37.12 -25.14
N PRO A 30 49.63 -38.33 -25.48
CA PRO A 30 49.05 -38.90 -26.73
C PRO A 30 47.61 -39.51 -26.55
N PRO A 31 46.99 -40.19 -27.56
CA PRO A 31 45.54 -40.21 -27.78
C PRO A 31 44.79 -41.43 -27.19
N GLY A 32 43.51 -41.23 -26.91
CA GLY A 32 42.54 -42.32 -26.80
C GLY A 32 41.44 -42.05 -25.79
N TYR A 33 40.20 -42.14 -26.27
CA TYR A 33 38.93 -42.06 -25.54
C TYR A 33 38.36 -40.65 -25.29
N LEU A 34 37.36 -40.31 -26.11
CA LEU A 34 36.37 -39.30 -25.80
C LEU A 34 35.33 -39.92 -24.86
N TYR A 35 35.18 -39.34 -23.67
CA TYR A 35 33.97 -39.47 -22.85
C TYR A 35 33.51 -38.07 -22.47
N THR A 36 32.32 -37.68 -22.92
CA THR A 36 31.65 -36.45 -22.51
C THR A 36 31.15 -36.62 -21.08
N ILE A 37 31.75 -35.92 -20.12
CA ILE A 37 31.16 -35.74 -18.79
C ILE A 37 30.33 -34.46 -18.84
N GLN A 38 29.01 -34.60 -18.88
CA GLN A 38 28.14 -33.49 -18.49
C GLN A 38 28.17 -33.40 -16.96
N ASN A 39 28.80 -32.36 -16.43
CA ASN A 39 28.70 -32.02 -15.01
C ASN A 39 27.29 -31.51 -14.73
N THR A 40 26.39 -32.39 -14.29
CA THR A 40 25.19 -32.01 -13.55
C THR A 40 25.61 -31.59 -12.14
N MET A 41 25.95 -30.32 -11.97
CA MET A 41 25.92 -29.73 -10.64
C MET A 41 24.45 -29.54 -10.26
N ASN A 42 23.91 -30.52 -9.53
CA ASN A 42 22.77 -30.31 -8.65
C ASN A 42 23.17 -29.27 -7.60
N SER A 43 22.95 -28.00 -7.92
CA SER A 43 22.89 -26.95 -6.90
C SER A 43 21.58 -27.14 -6.17
N THR A 44 21.66 -27.62 -4.93
CA THR A 44 20.55 -27.59 -3.98
C THR A 44 20.16 -26.13 -3.80
N ALA A 45 19.20 -25.66 -4.59
CA ALA A 45 18.64 -24.33 -4.46
C ALA A 45 18.02 -24.22 -3.06
N VAL A 46 18.64 -23.42 -2.21
CA VAL A 46 17.91 -22.79 -1.10
C VAL A 46 16.70 -22.10 -1.74
N PRO A 47 15.45 -22.41 -1.35
CA PRO A 47 14.31 -21.66 -1.87
C PRO A 47 14.52 -20.20 -1.50
N GLN A 48 14.83 -19.36 -2.48
CA GLN A 48 14.73 -17.92 -2.30
C GLN A 48 13.24 -17.65 -2.11
N GLU A 49 12.83 -17.35 -0.88
CA GLU A 49 11.51 -16.78 -0.62
C GLU A 49 11.32 -15.60 -1.57
N GLN A 50 10.44 -15.79 -2.55
CA GLN A 50 10.17 -14.81 -3.57
C GLN A 50 9.41 -13.68 -2.90
N THR A 51 10.12 -12.63 -2.50
CA THR A 51 9.53 -11.39 -1.98
C THR A 51 8.74 -10.75 -3.13
N SER A 52 7.47 -11.12 -3.31
CA SER A 52 6.65 -10.53 -4.35
C SER A 52 6.21 -9.13 -3.92
N ASN A 53 7.12 -8.17 -4.03
CA ASN A 53 6.74 -6.76 -3.90
C ASN A 53 5.68 -6.47 -4.98
N VAL A 54 4.54 -5.92 -4.57
CA VAL A 54 3.49 -5.53 -5.50
C VAL A 54 3.72 -4.07 -5.87
N VAL A 55 3.91 -3.79 -7.16
CA VAL A 55 4.26 -2.46 -7.67
C VAL A 55 3.20 -1.94 -8.62
N HIS A 56 2.63 -0.77 -8.32
CA HIS A 56 1.69 -0.06 -9.18
C HIS A 56 2.39 1.17 -9.75
N ASN A 57 2.61 1.19 -11.06
CA ASN A 57 3.31 2.28 -11.75
C ASN A 57 2.34 3.31 -12.31
N ASN A 58 2.68 4.59 -12.16
CA ASN A 58 1.93 5.76 -12.65
C ASN A 58 0.40 5.70 -12.38
N PRO A 59 -0.05 5.37 -11.15
CA PRO A 59 -1.47 5.29 -10.87
C PRO A 59 -2.16 6.66 -11.00
N GLN A 60 -3.42 6.63 -11.45
CA GLN A 60 -4.25 7.84 -11.54
C GLN A 60 -4.83 8.21 -10.17
N LEU A 61 -5.17 9.50 -10.01
CA LEU A 61 -5.81 10.02 -8.81
C LEU A 61 -7.34 10.16 -9.01
N PRO A 62 -8.16 9.92 -7.97
CA PRO A 62 -7.75 9.35 -6.69
C PRO A 62 -7.29 7.90 -6.84
N TYR A 63 -6.23 7.53 -6.14
CA TYR A 63 -5.73 6.15 -6.15
C TYR A 63 -6.36 5.41 -4.98
N ALA A 64 -7.00 4.27 -5.26
CA ALA A 64 -7.57 3.38 -4.26
C ALA A 64 -7.13 1.95 -4.57
N SER A 65 -6.65 1.23 -3.55
CA SER A 65 -6.27 -0.17 -3.73
C SER A 65 -6.34 -0.95 -2.42
N ALA A 66 -6.73 -2.23 -2.53
CA ALA A 66 -6.55 -3.17 -1.43
C ALA A 66 -5.05 -3.32 -1.16
N ILE A 67 -4.67 -3.48 0.11
CA ILE A 67 -3.30 -3.75 0.50
C ILE A 67 -3.09 -5.27 0.35
N PRO A 68 -2.27 -5.75 -0.62
CA PRO A 68 -2.13 -7.19 -0.86
C PRO A 68 -1.56 -7.92 0.35
N GLY A 69 -2.28 -8.88 0.93
CA GLY A 69 -1.83 -9.55 2.17
C GLY A 69 -2.04 -8.75 3.45
N GLY A 70 -2.76 -7.61 3.38
CA GLY A 70 -3.04 -6.77 4.52
C GLY A 70 -1.81 -6.05 5.07
N VAL A 71 -1.93 -5.59 6.32
CA VAL A 71 -0.89 -4.85 7.05
C VAL A 71 -0.40 -5.70 8.22
N PHE A 72 0.93 -5.83 8.34
CA PHE A 72 1.57 -6.59 9.41
C PHE A 72 2.92 -5.96 9.79
N PRO A 73 3.44 -6.20 11.01
CA PRO A 73 4.77 -5.71 11.39
C PRO A 73 5.85 -6.20 10.42
N GLY A 74 6.61 -5.27 9.84
CA GLY A 74 7.61 -5.52 8.79
C GLY A 74 7.16 -5.12 7.39
N ARG A 75 5.85 -4.99 7.15
CA ARG A 75 5.31 -4.47 5.90
C ARG A 75 5.71 -3.02 5.69
N ALA A 76 6.06 -2.65 4.46
CA ALA A 76 6.25 -1.26 4.09
C ALA A 76 5.47 -0.87 2.85
N ILE A 77 4.95 0.35 2.85
CA ILE A 77 4.29 0.97 1.70
C ILE A 77 5.15 2.15 1.27
N VAL A 78 5.59 2.12 0.01
CA VAL A 78 6.44 3.15 -0.59
C VAL A 78 5.63 3.90 -1.64
N ILE A 79 5.51 5.20 -1.45
CA ILE A 79 4.83 6.11 -2.36
C ILE A 79 5.87 7.05 -2.94
N LYS A 80 6.03 7.06 -4.27
CA LYS A 80 6.87 8.00 -4.99
C LYS A 80 6.03 8.85 -5.93
N GLY A 81 6.43 10.10 -6.07
CA GLY A 81 5.66 11.05 -6.85
C GLY A 81 6.30 12.42 -6.86
N MET A 82 5.52 13.40 -7.30
CA MET A 82 5.90 14.81 -7.34
C MET A 82 4.82 15.69 -6.73
N VAL A 83 5.23 16.66 -5.92
CA VAL A 83 4.30 17.70 -5.47
C VAL A 83 4.08 18.68 -6.62
N GLN A 84 2.84 18.86 -7.06
CA GLN A 84 2.50 19.73 -8.19
C GLN A 84 2.23 21.16 -7.72
N SER A 85 2.78 22.14 -8.45
CA SER A 85 2.55 23.57 -8.20
C SER A 85 1.22 24.10 -8.74
N LYS A 86 0.47 23.33 -9.53
CA LYS A 86 -0.75 23.77 -10.23
C LYS A 86 -1.99 23.80 -9.34
N SER A 87 -1.90 24.35 -8.13
CA SER A 87 -3.11 24.61 -7.36
C SER A 87 -3.54 26.05 -7.55
N THR A 88 -4.50 26.24 -8.45
CA THR A 88 -5.32 27.47 -8.57
C THR A 88 -6.22 27.66 -7.34
N THR A 89 -6.23 26.70 -6.42
CA THR A 89 -7.06 26.70 -5.21
C THR A 89 -6.24 27.11 -3.99
N LYS A 90 -6.88 27.84 -3.06
CA LYS A 90 -6.27 28.27 -1.79
C LYS A 90 -5.89 27.10 -0.85
N ASP A 91 -6.22 25.87 -1.22
CA ASP A 91 -6.02 24.68 -0.40
C ASP A 91 -5.12 23.69 -1.13
N SER A 92 -3.81 23.90 -1.02
CA SER A 92 -2.79 23.07 -1.64
C SER A 92 -2.41 21.95 -0.68
N ARG A 93 -3.08 20.79 -0.80
CA ARG A 93 -2.80 19.61 0.03
C ARG A 93 -3.08 18.30 -0.70
N PHE A 94 -2.54 17.23 -0.14
CA PHE A 94 -2.92 15.86 -0.49
C PHE A 94 -2.92 14.98 0.75
N ALA A 95 -3.56 13.82 0.68
CA ALA A 95 -3.66 12.86 1.76
C ALA A 95 -3.29 11.47 1.28
N ILE A 96 -2.59 10.73 2.14
CA ILE A 96 -2.38 9.29 2.05
C ILE A 96 -3.06 8.67 3.26
N ASP A 97 -4.07 7.85 3.00
CA ASP A 97 -4.92 7.23 4.00
C ASP A 97 -4.73 5.71 4.00
N LEU A 98 -4.55 5.15 5.19
CA LEU A 98 -4.69 3.71 5.44
C LEU A 98 -6.07 3.48 6.07
N CYS A 99 -6.97 2.90 5.29
CA CYS A 99 -8.40 2.79 5.58
C CYS A 99 -8.76 1.38 6.07
N CYS A 100 -9.76 1.33 6.95
CA CYS A 100 -10.29 0.06 7.46
C CYS A 100 -11.34 -0.59 6.54
N GLY A 101 -11.56 -0.01 5.36
CA GLY A 101 -12.48 -0.50 4.35
C GLY A 101 -12.50 0.38 3.11
N GLN A 102 -13.45 0.13 2.21
CA GLN A 102 -13.52 0.76 0.88
C GLN A 102 -14.38 2.04 0.85
N LEU A 103 -15.19 2.29 1.88
CA LEU A 103 -15.99 3.51 1.96
C LEU A 103 -15.08 4.64 2.44
N VAL A 104 -14.37 5.30 1.53
CA VAL A 104 -13.34 6.29 1.88
C VAL A 104 -13.86 7.72 2.08
N GLU A 105 -15.09 7.98 1.63
CA GLU A 105 -15.73 9.30 1.60
C GLU A 105 -17.21 9.25 2.05
N GLY A 106 -17.77 10.41 2.40
CA GLY A 106 -19.15 10.56 2.85
C GLY A 106 -19.39 10.35 4.36
N ASN A 107 -20.67 10.43 4.76
CA ASN A 107 -21.11 10.39 6.17
C ASN A 107 -21.07 8.99 6.80
N HIS A 108 -20.77 7.97 6.02
CA HIS A 108 -20.65 6.57 6.46
C HIS A 108 -19.31 5.98 6.02
N ARG A 109 -18.28 6.82 5.84
CA ARG A 109 -16.94 6.35 5.52
C ARG A 109 -16.35 5.51 6.66
N ASP A 110 -15.55 4.54 6.26
CA ASP A 110 -14.78 3.69 7.13
C ASP A 110 -13.70 4.48 7.89
N ASN A 111 -13.25 3.87 8.97
CA ASN A 111 -12.18 4.42 9.80
C ASN A 111 -10.87 4.55 8.99
N LYS A 112 -10.03 5.49 9.42
CA LYS A 112 -8.68 5.68 8.88
C LYS A 112 -7.67 5.49 10.00
N ALA A 113 -6.92 4.40 9.96
CA ALA A 113 -5.86 4.12 10.93
C ALA A 113 -4.73 5.15 10.83
N LEU A 114 -4.43 5.59 9.62
CA LEU A 114 -3.45 6.63 9.34
C LEU A 114 -4.02 7.60 8.30
N HIS A 115 -3.95 8.89 8.58
CA HIS A 115 -4.19 10.00 7.66
C HIS A 115 -2.93 10.86 7.64
N LEU A 116 -2.13 10.73 6.59
CA LEU A 116 -0.93 11.53 6.37
C LEU A 116 -1.25 12.65 5.38
N ASN A 117 -1.30 13.89 5.85
CA ASN A 117 -1.79 15.03 5.09
C ASN A 117 -0.78 16.18 5.05
N PRO A 118 0.14 16.18 4.07
CA PRO A 118 0.96 17.34 3.76
C PRO A 118 0.12 18.52 3.28
N ARG A 119 0.31 19.67 3.94
CA ARG A 119 -0.35 20.94 3.61
C ARG A 119 0.69 21.96 3.15
N PHE A 120 0.35 22.74 2.15
CA PHE A 120 1.22 23.75 1.53
C PHE A 120 0.54 25.11 1.48
N ASN A 121 -0.21 25.46 2.53
CA ASN A 121 -0.91 26.73 2.61
C ASN A 121 0.05 27.80 3.15
N TYR A 122 0.83 28.36 2.22
CA TYR A 122 1.72 29.47 2.48
C TYR A 122 0.94 30.78 2.56
N GLY A 123 1.29 31.63 3.53
CA GLY A 123 0.64 32.92 3.74
C GLY A 123 -0.40 32.84 4.85
N GLY A 124 -0.01 33.36 6.01
CA GLY A 124 -0.97 33.68 7.07
C GLY A 124 -1.50 35.11 6.90
N SER A 125 -2.80 35.30 7.10
CA SER A 125 -3.34 36.62 7.43
C SER A 125 -3.15 36.90 8.92
N TRP A 126 -3.32 38.14 9.35
CA TRP A 126 -3.37 38.47 10.77
C TRP A 126 -4.48 37.68 11.53
N PHE A 127 -5.50 37.20 10.80
CA PHE A 127 -6.57 36.34 11.31
C PHE A 127 -6.34 34.84 11.11
N SER A 128 -5.39 34.42 10.27
CA SER A 128 -5.21 33.01 9.89
C SER A 128 -3.74 32.71 9.81
N LYS A 129 -3.24 31.78 10.63
CA LYS A 129 -1.84 31.34 10.53
C LYS A 129 -1.62 30.58 9.22
N SER A 130 -0.37 30.56 8.75
CA SER A 130 0.04 29.64 7.68
C SER A 130 -0.12 28.20 8.18
N ASP A 131 -0.53 27.31 7.30
CA ASP A 131 -0.68 25.88 7.59
C ASP A 131 0.12 25.09 6.56
N ASN A 132 1.42 24.97 6.85
CA ASN A 132 2.40 24.34 6.00
C ASN A 132 3.05 23.14 6.70
N ASP A 133 2.33 22.47 7.59
CA ASP A 133 2.78 21.27 8.28
C ASP A 133 2.35 20.00 7.53
N ILE A 134 3.01 18.88 7.86
CA ILE A 134 2.47 17.55 7.60
C ILE A 134 1.67 17.13 8.82
N VAL A 135 0.36 16.97 8.64
CA VAL A 135 -0.54 16.50 9.70
C VAL A 135 -0.67 14.99 9.63
N VAL A 136 -0.49 14.32 10.76
CA VAL A 136 -0.73 12.89 10.92
C VAL A 136 -1.86 12.70 11.94
N ASN A 137 -2.89 11.93 11.57
CA ASN A 137 -4.01 11.66 12.46
C ASN A 137 -4.67 10.30 12.15
N SER A 138 -5.70 9.96 12.89
CA SER A 138 -6.60 8.84 12.64
C SER A 138 -8.05 9.34 12.68
N LEU A 139 -8.91 8.71 11.89
CA LEU A 139 -10.35 8.94 11.89
C LEU A 139 -11.03 7.71 12.46
N VAL A 140 -11.78 7.87 13.55
CA VAL A 140 -12.52 6.79 14.20
C VAL A 140 -13.96 7.22 14.39
N ASN A 141 -14.92 6.42 13.91
CA ASN A 141 -16.35 6.72 13.98
C ASN A 141 -16.67 8.13 13.46
N ASN A 142 -16.11 8.45 12.28
CA ASN A 142 -16.21 9.76 11.65
C ASN A 142 -15.68 10.96 12.43
N SER A 143 -14.96 10.73 13.51
CA SER A 143 -14.35 11.76 14.35
C SER A 143 -12.84 11.73 14.23
N TRP A 144 -12.25 12.89 13.96
CA TRP A 144 -10.79 13.04 13.94
C TRP A 144 -10.24 13.00 15.37
N GLY A 145 -9.13 12.28 15.56
CA GLY A 145 -8.41 12.29 16.83
C GLY A 145 -7.53 13.54 17.02
N ALA A 146 -6.62 13.49 17.99
CA ALA A 146 -5.62 14.54 18.19
C ALA A 146 -4.61 14.55 17.03
N GLU A 147 -4.37 15.72 16.44
CA GLU A 147 -3.39 15.91 15.37
C GLU A 147 -1.95 15.77 15.90
N GLN A 148 -1.10 15.03 15.19
CA GLN A 148 0.35 15.11 15.30
C GLN A 148 0.89 15.91 14.13
N ARG A 149 1.51 17.07 14.40
CA ARG A 149 2.03 17.98 13.37
C ARG A 149 3.55 17.84 13.26
N CYS A 150 4.03 17.66 12.04
CA CYS A 150 5.45 17.57 11.72
C CYS A 150 5.83 18.68 10.74
N PRO A 151 7.08 19.21 10.78
CA PRO A 151 7.54 20.15 9.77
C PRO A 151 7.40 19.57 8.36
N ASN A 152 6.89 20.37 7.42
CA ASN A 152 6.77 19.92 6.04
C ASN A 152 8.13 19.96 5.34
N VAL A 153 8.69 18.77 5.13
CA VAL A 153 9.95 18.55 4.41
C VAL A 153 9.75 18.35 2.90
N LEU A 154 8.50 18.36 2.43
CA LEU A 154 8.15 18.33 1.02
C LEU A 154 8.12 19.77 0.47
N ALA A 155 8.38 19.90 -0.83
CA ALA A 155 8.38 21.18 -1.50
C ALA A 155 7.63 21.10 -2.83
N MET A 156 7.00 22.21 -3.21
CA MET A 156 6.31 22.34 -4.50
C MET A 156 7.26 22.08 -5.66
N SER A 157 6.76 21.42 -6.70
CA SER A 157 7.52 21.05 -7.90
C SER A 157 8.76 20.21 -7.61
N LYS A 158 8.78 19.48 -6.49
CA LYS A 158 9.86 18.54 -6.15
C LYS A 158 9.34 17.10 -6.09
N PRO A 159 10.17 16.13 -6.51
CA PRO A 159 9.87 14.73 -6.29
C PRO A 159 9.95 14.40 -4.80
N PHE A 160 9.25 13.36 -4.40
CA PHE A 160 9.30 12.82 -3.05
C PHE A 160 9.25 11.30 -3.05
N SER A 161 9.73 10.72 -1.96
CA SER A 161 9.51 9.33 -1.60
C SER A 161 9.06 9.25 -0.15
N ILE A 162 7.82 8.83 0.07
CA ILE A 162 7.27 8.55 1.40
C ILE A 162 7.34 7.05 1.62
N ARG A 163 7.89 6.62 2.76
CA ARG A 163 7.87 5.23 3.21
C ARG A 163 7.12 5.16 4.53
N ILE A 164 6.08 4.32 4.56
CA ILE A 164 5.33 3.98 5.77
C ILE A 164 5.73 2.55 6.12
N LEU A 165 6.57 2.39 7.15
CA LEU A 165 6.95 1.09 7.68
C LEU A 165 6.06 0.76 8.87
N VAL A 166 5.42 -0.40 8.81
CA VAL A 166 4.55 -0.89 9.86
C VAL A 166 5.43 -1.62 10.87
N LEU A 167 5.46 -1.14 12.10
CA LEU A 167 6.08 -1.84 13.23
C LEU A 167 4.99 -2.32 14.17
N ARG A 168 5.38 -3.08 15.20
CA ARG A 168 4.44 -3.68 16.16
C ARG A 168 3.53 -2.65 16.81
N ASP A 169 4.09 -1.53 17.27
CA ASP A 169 3.37 -0.57 18.11
C ASP A 169 3.05 0.76 17.40
N TYR A 170 3.69 1.02 16.25
CA TYR A 170 3.56 2.30 15.54
C TYR A 170 3.89 2.19 14.05
N PHE A 171 3.48 3.18 13.27
CA PHE A 171 3.97 3.44 11.92
C PHE A 171 5.22 4.31 11.99
N LYS A 172 6.32 3.85 11.40
CA LYS A 172 7.52 4.66 11.16
C LYS A 172 7.41 5.32 9.79
N ILE A 173 7.30 6.64 9.77
CA ILE A 173 7.11 7.42 8.55
C ILE A 173 8.43 8.10 8.20
N ALA A 174 8.92 7.87 6.98
CA ALA A 174 10.12 8.49 6.44
C ALA A 174 9.80 9.21 5.12
N VAL A 175 10.45 10.34 4.90
CA VAL A 175 10.38 11.12 3.66
C VAL A 175 11.78 11.31 3.11
N ASN A 176 11.97 10.96 1.84
CA ASN A 176 13.25 11.05 1.13
C ASN A 176 14.40 10.36 1.89
N GLY A 177 14.11 9.19 2.48
CA GLY A 177 15.06 8.39 3.23
C GLY A 177 15.37 8.89 4.65
N LYS A 178 14.78 10.01 5.08
CA LYS A 178 14.93 10.54 6.45
C LYS A 178 13.66 10.31 7.26
N GLN A 179 13.82 9.91 8.51
CA GLN A 179 12.68 9.74 9.43
C GLN A 179 11.97 11.09 9.63
N LEU A 180 10.66 11.10 9.44
CA LEU A 180 9.79 12.24 9.71
C LEU A 180 9.22 12.14 11.13
N CYS A 181 8.54 11.03 11.42
CA CYS A 181 7.95 10.78 12.73
C CYS A 181 7.60 9.30 12.93
N ASP A 182 7.37 8.94 14.18
CA ASP A 182 6.74 7.70 14.59
C ASP A 182 5.30 8.03 15.03
N TYR A 183 4.32 7.26 14.54
CA TYR A 183 2.89 7.47 14.82
C TYR A 183 2.27 6.20 15.39
N ILE A 184 1.88 6.24 16.67
CA ILE A 184 1.34 5.08 17.40
C ILE A 184 0.03 4.59 16.76
N HIS A 185 -0.16 3.27 16.72
CA HIS A 185 -1.40 2.66 16.23
C HIS A 185 -2.58 3.06 17.13
N ARG A 186 -3.60 3.69 16.53
CA ARG A 186 -4.88 4.00 17.22
C ARG A 186 -6.00 3.04 16.88
N LEU A 187 -5.78 2.20 15.86
CA LEU A 187 -6.69 1.16 15.39
C LEU A 187 -5.88 -0.14 15.19
N PRO A 188 -6.52 -1.31 15.29
CA PRO A 188 -5.88 -2.60 15.03
C PRO A 188 -5.33 -2.69 13.61
N LEU A 189 -4.22 -3.43 13.43
CA LEU A 189 -3.58 -3.57 12.11
C LEU A 189 -4.42 -4.43 11.17
N GLU A 190 -5.10 -5.43 11.71
CA GLU A 190 -5.98 -6.36 11.00
C GLU A 190 -7.16 -5.66 10.33
N ASP A 191 -7.60 -4.52 10.87
CA ASP A 191 -8.69 -3.74 10.29
C ASP A 191 -8.23 -3.01 9.01
N ILE A 192 -6.93 -2.77 8.83
CA ILE A 192 -6.39 -1.94 7.74
C ILE A 192 -6.30 -2.76 6.45
N THR A 193 -7.22 -2.50 5.54
CA THR A 193 -7.38 -3.29 4.31
C THR A 193 -7.13 -2.51 3.03
N PHE A 194 -7.22 -1.18 3.07
CA PHE A 194 -7.17 -0.32 1.88
C PHE A 194 -6.22 0.85 2.03
N ILE A 195 -5.59 1.25 0.93
CA ILE A 195 -4.91 2.53 0.79
C ILE A 195 -5.72 3.45 -0.11
N TYR A 196 -5.85 4.71 0.28
CA TYR A 196 -6.48 5.76 -0.51
C TYR A 196 -5.57 6.99 -0.58
N ILE A 197 -5.30 7.49 -1.78
CA ILE A 197 -4.47 8.67 -2.01
C ILE A 197 -5.24 9.65 -2.88
N ASN A 198 -5.42 10.87 -2.38
CA ASN A 198 -6.11 11.93 -3.11
C ASN A 198 -5.52 13.30 -2.78
N GLY A 199 -5.74 14.29 -3.64
CA GLY A 199 -5.29 15.67 -3.44
C GLY A 199 -5.00 16.38 -4.75
N CYS A 200 -5.07 17.72 -4.72
CA CYS A 200 -4.90 18.56 -5.91
C CYS A 200 -3.44 18.85 -6.26
N CYS A 201 -2.50 18.60 -5.34
CA CYS A 201 -1.08 18.98 -5.49
C CYS A 201 -0.14 17.78 -5.51
N ILE A 202 -0.59 16.60 -5.94
CA ILE A 202 0.22 15.38 -6.02
C ILE A 202 0.11 14.74 -7.40
N HIS A 203 1.23 14.21 -7.88
CA HIS A 203 1.32 13.25 -8.96
C HIS A 203 1.96 11.97 -8.42
N LEU A 204 1.46 10.79 -8.79
CA LEU A 204 1.98 9.50 -8.35
C LEU A 204 2.77 8.83 -9.46
N ASP A 205 4.03 8.53 -9.19
CA ASP A 205 4.89 7.75 -10.07
C ASP A 205 4.82 6.26 -9.72
N LEU A 206 4.73 5.94 -8.42
CA LEU A 206 4.77 4.57 -7.93
C LEU A 206 4.11 4.41 -6.56
N VAL A 207 3.35 3.33 -6.40
CA VAL A 207 2.95 2.78 -5.11
C VAL A 207 3.44 1.34 -5.04
N GLU A 208 4.31 1.05 -4.09
CA GLU A 208 4.94 -0.27 -3.92
C GLU A 208 4.65 -0.80 -2.51
N PHE A 209 4.20 -2.04 -2.47
CA PHE A 209 4.00 -2.79 -1.24
C PHE A 209 5.14 -3.79 -1.06
N GLN A 210 5.82 -3.71 0.07
CA GLN A 210 6.99 -4.51 0.41
C GLN A 210 6.75 -5.32 1.69
N GLY A 211 7.52 -6.39 1.82
CA GLY A 211 7.48 -7.31 2.95
C GLY A 211 6.82 -8.62 2.56
N THR A 212 7.48 -9.72 2.91
CA THR A 212 6.90 -11.06 2.86
C THR A 212 5.93 -11.23 4.00
N GLU A 213 4.75 -11.79 3.70
CA GLU A 213 3.85 -12.21 4.76
C GLU A 213 4.63 -13.11 5.73
N PRO A 214 4.45 -12.96 7.05
CA PRO A 214 5.00 -13.93 7.98
C PRO A 214 4.49 -15.31 7.55
N PRO A 215 5.35 -16.36 7.57
CA PRO A 215 4.91 -17.70 7.23
C PRO A 215 3.71 -17.98 8.11
N THR A 216 2.54 -18.10 7.48
CA THR A 216 1.34 -18.54 8.17
C THR A 216 1.73 -19.86 8.80
N SER A 217 1.59 -19.98 10.12
CA SER A 217 1.62 -21.29 10.74
C SER A 217 0.53 -22.06 10.01
N SER A 218 0.94 -22.93 9.09
CA SER A 218 0.12 -23.98 8.56
C SER A 218 -0.25 -24.81 9.78
N THR A 219 -1.36 -24.46 10.42
CA THR A 219 -2.13 -25.46 11.13
C THR A 219 -2.28 -26.57 10.11
N PRO A 220 -1.72 -27.77 10.34
CA PRO A 220 -2.04 -28.90 9.50
C PRO A 220 -3.54 -29.00 9.62
N SER A 221 -4.27 -28.76 8.52
CA SER A 221 -5.64 -29.21 8.42
C SER A 221 -5.57 -30.70 8.70
N GLY A 222 -5.88 -31.07 9.94
CA GLY A 222 -6.01 -32.46 10.33
C GLY A 222 -6.98 -33.06 9.32
N SER A 223 -6.50 -34.08 8.62
CA SER A 223 -7.31 -34.91 7.75
C SER A 223 -8.42 -35.54 8.61
N LEU A 224 -9.56 -34.86 8.68
CA LEU A 224 -10.82 -35.50 9.00
C LEU A 224 -11.32 -36.09 7.69
N SER A 225 -11.47 -37.40 7.74
CA SER A 225 -11.86 -38.32 6.68
C SER A 225 -13.04 -37.83 5.85
N ASP A 226 -12.99 -38.18 4.57
CA ASP A 226 -14.05 -38.05 3.56
C ASP A 226 -15.43 -38.47 4.10
N ASP A 227 -16.25 -37.49 4.48
CA ASP A 227 -17.70 -37.63 4.48
C ASP A 227 -18.29 -36.60 3.50
N LYS A 228 -18.53 -37.10 2.29
CA LYS A 228 -19.52 -36.68 1.28
C LYS A 228 -20.24 -35.35 1.56
N MET A 229 -19.70 -34.24 1.08
CA MET A 229 -20.45 -32.98 0.96
C MET A 229 -21.28 -33.01 -0.33
N GLU A 230 -22.60 -33.17 -0.19
CA GLU A 230 -23.53 -32.91 -1.30
C GLU A 230 -23.49 -31.43 -1.67
N SER A 231 -23.44 -31.18 -2.98
CA SER A 231 -23.53 -29.84 -3.56
C SER A 231 -24.90 -29.24 -3.25
N PHE A 232 -24.94 -28.17 -2.45
CA PHE A 232 -26.10 -27.30 -2.44
C PHE A 232 -25.91 -26.23 -3.50
N ASP A 233 -26.57 -26.41 -4.65
CA ASP A 233 -26.77 -25.35 -5.62
C ASP A 233 -27.50 -24.18 -4.94
N ILE A 234 -26.82 -23.04 -4.80
CA ILE A 234 -27.44 -21.79 -4.39
C ILE A 234 -28.32 -21.32 -5.56
N CYS A 235 -29.56 -21.79 -5.58
CA CYS A 235 -30.55 -21.27 -6.51
C CYS A 235 -30.79 -19.78 -6.22
N LYS A 236 -30.62 -18.94 -7.24
CA LYS A 236 -31.07 -17.54 -7.21
C LYS A 236 -32.54 -17.51 -6.76
N PRO A 237 -32.91 -16.76 -5.71
CA PRO A 237 -34.28 -16.71 -5.25
C PRO A 237 -35.16 -16.08 -6.34
N LYS A 238 -36.31 -16.71 -6.62
CA LYS A 238 -37.28 -16.17 -7.59
C LYS A 238 -37.88 -14.88 -7.03
N THR A 239 -37.88 -13.84 -7.86
CA THR A 239 -38.43 -12.53 -7.54
C THR A 239 -39.95 -12.45 -7.77
N PRO A 240 -40.69 -11.71 -6.91
CA PRO A 240 -40.21 -11.07 -5.68
C PRO A 240 -40.09 -12.10 -4.55
N PHE A 241 -38.96 -12.10 -3.84
CA PHE A 241 -38.80 -12.91 -2.64
C PHE A 241 -39.14 -12.07 -1.41
N ILE A 242 -39.83 -12.68 -0.45
CA ILE A 242 -40.22 -12.04 0.81
C ILE A 242 -39.42 -12.72 1.92
N PHE A 243 -38.47 -11.99 2.51
CA PHE A 243 -37.70 -12.45 3.65
C PHE A 243 -38.28 -11.87 4.94
N LYS A 244 -38.75 -12.74 5.84
CA LYS A 244 -39.27 -12.31 7.16
C LYS A 244 -38.11 -12.19 8.13
N LEU A 245 -37.85 -10.99 8.63
CA LEU A 245 -36.85 -10.77 9.67
C LEU A 245 -37.32 -11.40 11.00
N PRO A 246 -36.45 -12.10 11.74
CA PRO A 246 -36.77 -12.55 13.09
C PRO A 246 -36.95 -11.33 14.02
N ARG A 247 -37.97 -11.38 14.88
CA ARG A 247 -38.19 -10.36 15.92
C ARG A 247 -37.01 -10.37 16.88
N VAL A 248 -36.34 -9.23 16.99
CA VAL A 248 -35.48 -8.92 18.12
C VAL A 248 -36.36 -8.20 19.14
N ASP A 249 -36.61 -8.85 20.27
CA ASP A 249 -37.28 -8.19 21.39
C ASP A 249 -36.30 -7.22 22.08
N SER A 250 -36.84 -6.04 22.39
CA SER A 250 -36.32 -4.96 23.22
C SER A 250 -35.54 -3.82 22.54
N PHE A 251 -35.92 -2.62 22.96
CA PHE A 251 -35.88 -1.35 22.27
C PHE A 251 -34.62 -0.53 22.60
N LEU A 252 -34.13 0.26 21.64
CA LEU A 252 -33.95 1.71 21.81
C LEU A 252 -34.23 2.41 20.48
N CYS A 253 -35.07 3.44 20.56
CA CYS A 253 -35.74 4.13 19.47
C CYS A 253 -34.79 5.04 18.68
N GLY A 254 -34.78 4.89 17.35
CA GLY A 254 -34.23 5.85 16.40
C GLY A 254 -34.92 5.70 15.05
N ARG A 255 -35.81 6.62 14.71
CA ARG A 255 -36.58 6.61 13.45
C ARG A 255 -35.63 6.65 12.25
N HIS A 256 -35.72 5.65 11.37
CA HIS A 256 -35.27 5.78 9.99
C HIS A 256 -36.39 5.35 9.04
N THR A 257 -36.88 6.32 8.27
CA THR A 257 -37.78 6.14 7.14
C THR A 257 -37.03 5.41 6.03
N VAL A 258 -37.54 4.27 5.58
CA VAL A 258 -37.00 3.55 4.42
C VAL A 258 -37.57 4.20 3.17
N SER A 259 -36.73 4.87 2.37
CA SER A 259 -37.08 5.33 1.03
C SER A 259 -36.79 4.23 0.01
N ASN A 260 -37.79 3.86 -0.78
CA ASN A 260 -37.72 2.85 -1.83
C ASN A 260 -36.70 3.22 -2.92
N PHE A 261 -35.70 2.38 -3.16
CA PHE A 261 -34.92 2.40 -4.40
C PHE A 261 -35.69 1.61 -5.46
N TYR A 262 -36.29 2.29 -6.43
CA TYR A 262 -36.73 1.68 -7.67
C TYR A 262 -35.52 1.50 -8.59
N CYS A 263 -35.21 0.25 -8.91
CA CYS A 263 -34.28 -0.15 -9.96
C CYS A 263 -34.94 0.17 -11.32
N ASN A 264 -34.34 1.04 -12.13
CA ASN A 264 -34.81 1.35 -13.47
C ASN A 264 -33.83 0.78 -14.49
N GLU A 265 -34.03 -0.48 -14.88
CA GLU A 265 -33.50 -1.03 -16.12
C GLU A 265 -34.61 -1.03 -17.16
N ARG A 266 -34.45 -0.23 -18.23
CA ARG A 266 -35.09 -0.48 -19.52
C ARG A 266 -34.27 0.15 -20.64
N SER A 267 -33.48 -0.69 -21.28
CA SER A 267 -33.02 -0.52 -22.66
C SER A 267 -34.14 -0.89 -23.64
N GLY A 268 -34.31 -0.12 -24.71
CA GLY A 268 -34.90 -0.61 -25.96
C GLY A 268 -35.96 0.28 -26.63
N LEU A 269 -35.52 0.95 -27.70
CA LEU A 269 -36.19 1.75 -28.74
C LEU A 269 -37.67 1.47 -29.06
N HIS A 270 -38.41 2.53 -29.40
CA HIS A 270 -39.21 2.63 -30.63
C HIS A 270 -39.28 4.09 -31.14
N VAL A 271 -38.96 4.26 -32.42
CA VAL A 271 -39.05 5.50 -33.22
C VAL A 271 -40.47 5.68 -33.75
N VAL A 272 -41.05 6.88 -33.69
CA VAL A 272 -41.91 7.45 -34.75
C VAL A 272 -41.82 8.98 -34.73
N SER A 273 -41.49 9.55 -35.88
CA SER A 273 -41.46 10.98 -36.19
C SER A 273 -42.85 11.55 -36.46
N PHE A 274 -43.08 12.83 -36.12
CA PHE A 274 -43.55 13.92 -37.01
C PHE A 274 -43.23 15.26 -36.33
#